data_AF-A0A2I1K4D1-F1
#
_entry.id   AF-A0A2I1K4D1-F1
#
_cell.length_a   1.000
_cell.length_b   1.000
_cell.length_c   1.000
_cell.angle_alpha   90.00
_cell.angle_beta   90.00
_cell.angle_gamma   90.00
#
_symmetry.space_group_name_H-M   'P 1'
#
loop_
_entity.id
_entity.type
_entity.pdbx_description
1 polymer ?
#
loop_
_entity_poly.entity_id
_entity_poly.type
_entity_poly.pdbx_seq_one_letter_code
_entity_poly.pdbx_strand_id
1 'polypeptide(L)'
;MTIETIFRKEYEMQSITEQFVRQYFPKRNQKSHKGMYGNVLCIGGNESMGGAIILASGAALYSGAGTVTCATDAVNRTALHARYPEVMWLDWQEICSGDLSRYQVILIGPGMGQSDFAKQLFETVLQTVTRSQCLIIDADGLNLLADHLPLRLACQAKQIILTPHRIEWQRISGIGPEQEAIQVHQRAVQSLNATVVLKGAPTQVYLGEQVWQNTTGNPGQSVGGMGDTLAGMVAGMLAQNSSEPWSILNAVYLHSYIADQLAKNQYICLPSRIIEAIPETMRHFSQYSKGFND
;
A
#
# COMPACT_ATOMS: atom_id res chain seq x y z
N MET A 1 -44.64 0.00 2.99
CA MET A 1 -43.23 -0.37 2.74
C MET A 1 -42.51 -0.34 4.07
N THR A 2 -42.13 -1.50 4.58
CA THR A 2 -41.34 -1.65 5.81
C THR A 2 -39.94 -1.06 5.60
N ILE A 3 -39.36 -0.51 6.67
CA ILE A 3 -38.01 0.11 6.70
C ILE A 3 -36.91 -0.85 6.20
N GLU A 4 -37.17 -2.16 6.22
CA GLU A 4 -36.28 -3.21 5.72
C GLU A 4 -36.04 -3.21 4.21
N THR A 5 -36.91 -2.57 3.40
CA THR A 5 -36.77 -2.58 1.93
C THR A 5 -35.83 -1.49 1.39
N ILE A 6 -35.37 -0.54 2.22
CA ILE A 6 -34.65 0.65 1.75
C ILE A 6 -33.11 0.45 1.62
N PHE A 7 -32.51 -0.63 2.18
CA PHE A 7 -31.04 -0.77 2.15
C PHE A 7 -30.51 -2.19 1.89
N ARG A 8 -30.87 -2.79 0.75
CA ARG A 8 -30.03 -3.84 0.13
C ARG A 8 -29.41 -3.33 -1.15
N LYS A 9 -28.40 -2.47 -1.01
CA LYS A 9 -27.43 -2.30 -2.10
C LYS A 9 -26.63 -3.60 -2.16
N GLU A 10 -26.85 -4.42 -3.17
CA GLU A 10 -26.07 -5.62 -3.40
C GLU A 10 -24.68 -5.19 -3.88
N TYR A 11 -23.66 -5.46 -3.06
CA TYR A 11 -22.27 -5.28 -3.47
C TYR A 11 -21.82 -6.60 -4.10
N GLU A 12 -21.54 -6.55 -5.40
CA GLU A 12 -21.02 -7.70 -6.13
C GLU A 12 -19.49 -7.68 -6.11
N MET A 13 -18.90 -8.83 -5.78
CA MET A 13 -17.45 -8.99 -5.70
C MET A 13 -16.88 -9.32 -7.07
N GLN A 14 -15.92 -8.52 -7.52
CA GLN A 14 -15.21 -8.71 -8.78
C GLN A 14 -13.89 -9.43 -8.54
N SER A 15 -13.41 -10.18 -9.53
CA SER A 15 -12.12 -10.88 -9.44
C SER A 15 -11.01 -10.08 -10.10
N ILE A 16 -9.87 -9.91 -9.42
CA ILE A 16 -8.66 -9.36 -10.04
C ILE A 16 -8.00 -10.50 -10.84
N THR A 17 -8.27 -10.57 -12.14
CA THR A 17 -7.77 -11.63 -13.03
C THR A 17 -6.53 -11.19 -13.79
N GLU A 18 -5.80 -12.15 -14.37
CA GLU A 18 -4.67 -11.85 -15.25
C GLU A 18 -5.10 -10.98 -16.45
N GLN A 19 -6.27 -11.28 -17.03
CA GLN A 19 -6.84 -10.52 -18.14
C GLN A 19 -7.09 -9.06 -17.74
N PHE A 20 -7.67 -8.84 -16.56
CA PHE A 20 -7.90 -7.51 -16.01
C PHE A 20 -6.57 -6.75 -15.88
N VAL A 21 -5.56 -7.35 -15.25
CA VAL A 21 -4.25 -6.70 -15.06
C VAL A 21 -3.59 -6.40 -16.40
N ARG A 22 -3.59 -7.34 -17.35
CA ARG A 22 -3.06 -7.11 -18.71
C ARG A 22 -3.74 -5.92 -19.40
N GLN A 23 -5.05 -5.75 -19.23
CA GLN A 23 -5.81 -4.67 -19.85
C GLN A 23 -5.50 -3.30 -19.22
N TYR A 24 -5.37 -3.24 -17.89
CA TYR A 24 -5.25 -1.99 -17.13
C TYR A 24 -3.84 -1.72 -16.59
N PHE A 25 -2.82 -2.43 -17.09
CA PHE A 25 -1.44 -2.17 -16.71
C PHE A 25 -0.92 -0.87 -17.33
N PRO A 26 -0.26 0.04 -16.56
CA PRO A 26 0.25 1.29 -17.10
C PRO A 26 1.41 1.07 -18.08
N LYS A 27 1.45 1.86 -19.16
CA LYS A 27 2.61 1.97 -20.06
C LYS A 27 3.42 3.22 -19.72
N ARG A 28 4.75 3.08 -19.70
CA ARG A 28 5.66 4.23 -19.56
C ARG A 28 5.82 4.94 -20.91
N ASN A 29 5.66 6.26 -20.91
CA ASN A 29 5.90 7.10 -22.08
C ASN A 29 7.41 7.14 -22.43
N GLN A 30 7.74 7.05 -23.72
CA GLN A 30 9.12 7.18 -24.22
C GLN A 30 9.72 8.56 -23.93
N LYS A 31 8.92 9.62 -24.01
CA LYS A 31 9.31 10.99 -23.66
C LYS A 31 8.92 11.28 -22.21
N SER A 32 9.65 10.69 -21.28
CA SER A 32 9.38 10.82 -19.84
C SER A 32 10.61 11.25 -19.05
N HIS A 33 10.37 11.69 -17.82
CA HIS A 33 11.40 11.96 -16.82
C HIS A 33 10.90 11.51 -15.44
N LYS A 34 11.80 11.35 -14.48
CA LYS A 34 11.49 10.83 -13.14
C LYS A 34 10.31 11.52 -12.45
N GLY A 35 10.14 12.83 -12.62
CA GLY A 35 9.04 13.59 -12.03
C GLY A 35 7.65 13.16 -12.50
N MET A 36 7.53 12.55 -13.69
CA MET A 36 6.25 12.03 -14.20
C MET A 36 5.79 10.75 -13.52
N TYR A 37 6.68 10.07 -12.78
CA TYR A 37 6.40 8.81 -12.11
C TYR A 37 6.27 8.96 -10.59
N GLY A 38 6.12 10.21 -10.14
CA GLY A 38 5.86 10.57 -8.75
C GLY A 38 7.05 10.38 -7.82
N ASN A 39 6.98 11.10 -6.69
CA ASN A 39 7.90 11.03 -5.58
C ASN A 39 7.19 10.36 -4.41
N VAL A 40 7.76 9.26 -3.94
CA VAL A 40 7.25 8.48 -2.79
C VAL A 40 8.06 8.83 -1.54
N LEU A 41 7.37 9.04 -0.42
CA LEU A 41 7.96 9.05 0.91
C LEU A 41 7.51 7.81 1.68
N CYS A 42 8.45 6.99 2.14
CA CYS A 42 8.19 5.90 3.07
C CYS A 42 8.66 6.32 4.47
N ILE A 43 7.80 6.24 5.48
CA ILE A 43 8.05 6.65 6.86
C ILE A 43 7.89 5.44 7.78
N GLY A 44 8.94 5.09 8.51
CA GLY A 44 8.91 3.99 9.48
C GLY A 44 10.29 3.46 9.81
N GLY A 45 10.36 2.24 10.33
CA GLY A 45 11.60 1.59 10.74
C GLY A 45 12.27 2.28 11.92
N ASN A 46 11.96 1.79 13.11
CA ASN A 46 12.70 2.12 14.33
C ASN A 46 14.02 1.35 14.42
N GLU A 47 14.72 1.47 15.54
CA GLU A 47 16.02 0.82 15.78
C GLU A 47 15.97 -0.72 15.67
N SER A 48 14.83 -1.33 15.98
CA SER A 48 14.65 -2.78 15.99
C SER A 48 14.03 -3.33 14.71
N MET A 49 13.27 -2.52 13.98
CA MET A 49 12.43 -2.93 12.85
C MET A 49 12.74 -2.18 11.56
N GLY A 50 13.96 -1.64 11.42
CA GLY A 50 14.43 -0.97 10.20
C GLY A 50 14.30 -1.80 8.91
N GLY A 51 14.34 -3.13 9.01
CA GLY A 51 14.15 -4.02 7.86
C GLY A 51 12.79 -3.86 7.17
N ALA A 52 11.74 -3.55 7.92
CA ALA A 52 10.39 -3.38 7.38
C ALA A 52 10.32 -2.20 6.40
N ILE A 53 10.80 -1.01 6.81
CA ILE A 53 10.78 0.17 5.95
C ILE A 53 11.75 0.05 4.78
N ILE A 54 12.88 -0.65 4.96
CA ILE A 54 13.83 -0.95 3.87
C ILE A 54 13.15 -1.81 2.78
N LEU A 55 12.39 -2.83 3.16
CA LEU A 55 11.61 -3.64 2.21
C LEU A 55 10.54 -2.81 1.50
N ALA A 56 9.79 -1.99 2.24
CA ALA A 56 8.77 -1.13 1.66
C ALA A 56 9.35 -0.09 0.67
N SER A 57 10.46 0.56 1.02
CA SER A 57 11.15 1.50 0.14
C SER A 57 11.72 0.82 -1.11
N GLY A 58 12.33 -0.36 -0.96
CA GLY A 58 12.79 -1.16 -2.10
C GLY A 58 11.65 -1.57 -3.03
N ALA A 59 10.53 -2.03 -2.46
CA ALA A 59 9.35 -2.41 -3.22
C ALA A 59 8.73 -1.22 -3.97
N ALA A 60 8.70 -0.03 -3.38
CA ALA A 60 8.23 1.20 -4.04
C ALA A 60 9.14 1.60 -5.21
N LEU A 61 10.47 1.53 -5.03
CA LEU A 61 11.45 1.80 -6.06
C LEU A 61 11.29 0.84 -7.25
N TYR A 62 11.27 -0.47 -6.98
CA TYR A 62 11.20 -1.51 -8.01
C TYR A 62 9.83 -1.54 -8.70
N SER A 63 8.78 -1.06 -8.02
CA SER A 63 7.45 -0.89 -8.60
C SER A 63 7.33 0.29 -9.54
N GLY A 64 8.38 1.10 -9.70
CA GLY A 64 8.43 2.14 -10.71
C GLY A 64 8.10 3.54 -10.21
N ALA A 65 8.24 3.82 -8.92
CA ALA A 65 8.28 5.19 -8.43
C ALA A 65 9.39 6.01 -9.14
N GLY A 66 9.13 7.28 -9.42
CA GLY A 66 10.11 8.17 -10.04
C GLY A 66 11.27 8.51 -9.11
N THR A 67 10.95 8.81 -7.85
CA THR A 67 11.93 8.90 -6.75
C THR A 67 11.33 8.31 -5.48
N VAL A 68 12.19 7.81 -4.59
CA VAL A 68 11.79 7.31 -3.27
C VAL A 68 12.68 7.96 -2.21
N THR A 69 12.06 8.51 -1.18
CA THR A 69 12.73 8.91 0.08
C THR A 69 12.25 8.00 1.19
N CYS A 70 13.18 7.48 2.00
CA CYS A 70 12.90 6.73 3.21
C CYS A 70 13.22 7.61 4.42
N ALA A 71 12.18 8.06 5.12
CA ALA A 71 12.29 8.68 6.43
C ALA A 71 12.31 7.57 7.51
N THR A 72 13.48 7.33 8.08
CA THR A 72 13.69 6.26 9.06
C THR A 72 14.74 6.68 10.08
N ASP A 73 14.83 5.95 11.19
CA ASP A 73 15.87 6.17 12.19
C ASP A 73 17.27 6.16 11.56
N ALA A 74 18.15 7.04 12.05
CA ALA A 74 19.52 7.19 11.54
C ALA A 74 20.33 5.89 11.60
N VAL A 75 20.01 4.97 12.52
CA VAL A 75 20.65 3.65 12.60
C VAL A 75 20.44 2.81 11.34
N ASN A 76 19.33 3.03 10.61
CA ASN A 76 18.96 2.25 9.43
C ASN A 76 19.63 2.75 8.14
N ARG A 77 20.22 3.96 8.14
CA ARG A 77 20.75 4.62 6.94
C ARG A 77 21.76 3.77 6.17
N THR A 78 22.73 3.19 6.87
CA THR A 78 23.78 2.38 6.23
C THR A 78 23.19 1.11 5.61
N ALA A 79 22.28 0.44 6.32
CA ALA A 79 21.63 -0.78 5.82
C ALA A 79 20.75 -0.48 4.60
N LEU A 80 20.02 0.65 4.62
CA LEU A 80 19.23 1.12 3.48
C LEU A 80 20.11 1.33 2.25
N HIS A 81 21.15 2.17 2.34
CA HIS A 81 22.00 2.48 1.18
C HIS A 81 22.84 1.28 0.71
N ALA A 82 23.14 0.32 1.58
CA ALA A 82 23.80 -0.92 1.18
C ALA A 82 22.90 -1.83 0.33
N ARG A 83 21.57 -1.73 0.48
CA ARG A 83 20.59 -2.52 -0.27
C ARG A 83 20.02 -1.78 -1.48
N TYR A 84 19.69 -0.51 -1.30
CA TYR A 84 18.99 0.33 -2.27
C TYR A 84 19.62 1.73 -2.30
N PRO A 85 20.80 1.90 -2.92
CA PRO A 85 21.49 3.19 -2.98
C PRO A 85 20.71 4.28 -3.74
N GLU A 86 19.70 3.91 -4.54
CA GLU A 86 18.81 4.83 -5.23
C GLU A 86 17.77 5.50 -4.31
N VAL A 87 17.51 4.91 -3.14
CA VAL A 87 16.57 5.47 -2.16
C VAL A 87 17.27 6.55 -1.36
N MET A 88 16.72 7.77 -1.39
CA MET A 88 17.21 8.87 -0.56
C MET A 88 16.85 8.62 0.91
N TRP A 89 17.79 8.84 1.82
CA TRP A 89 17.51 8.81 3.26
C TRP A 89 17.14 10.19 3.79
N LEU A 90 16.20 10.23 4.71
CA LEU A 90 15.83 11.39 5.52
C LEU A 90 15.77 10.92 6.98
N ASP A 91 16.26 11.73 7.92
CA ASP A 91 16.03 11.43 9.34
C ASP A 91 14.54 11.65 9.63
N TRP A 92 13.86 10.64 10.15
CA TRP A 92 12.43 10.76 10.47
C TRP A 92 12.12 11.86 11.52
N GLN A 93 13.11 12.32 12.29
CA GLN A 93 12.95 13.47 13.18
C GLN A 93 12.69 14.77 12.40
N GLU A 94 13.20 14.88 11.17
CA GLU A 94 13.01 16.06 10.31
C GLU A 94 11.58 16.18 9.79
N ILE A 95 10.79 15.09 9.80
CA ILE A 95 9.38 15.10 9.37
C ILE A 95 8.53 15.99 10.28
N CYS A 96 8.79 16.00 11.59
CA CYS A 96 8.03 16.80 12.56
C CYS A 96 8.10 18.31 12.29
N SER A 97 9.12 18.77 11.57
CA SER A 97 9.31 20.16 11.17
C SER A 97 9.25 20.38 9.64
N GLY A 98 9.02 19.31 8.88
CA GLY A 98 9.27 19.27 7.45
C GLY A 98 8.05 19.59 6.59
N ASP A 99 8.30 20.13 5.39
CA ASP A 99 7.30 20.22 4.33
C ASP A 99 7.24 18.90 3.55
N LEU A 100 6.04 18.31 3.49
CA LEU A 100 5.78 17.08 2.75
C LEU A 100 5.28 17.32 1.32
N SER A 101 5.08 18.57 0.89
CA SER A 101 4.43 18.94 -0.37
C SER A 101 5.07 18.34 -1.63
N ARG A 102 6.38 18.05 -1.58
CA ARG A 102 7.12 17.47 -2.72
C ARG A 102 6.74 16.01 -3.03
N TYR A 103 6.15 15.30 -2.07
CA TYR A 103 5.81 13.89 -2.20
C TYR A 103 4.36 13.72 -2.66
N GLN A 104 4.13 12.95 -3.72
CA GLN A 104 2.78 12.67 -4.21
C GLN A 104 2.13 11.50 -3.48
N VAL A 105 2.95 10.55 -3.02
CA VAL A 105 2.48 9.37 -2.26
C VAL A 105 3.31 9.24 -0.99
N ILE A 106 2.64 9.08 0.14
CA ILE A 106 3.27 8.89 1.44
C ILE A 106 2.81 7.54 2.00
N LEU A 107 3.74 6.67 2.35
CA LEU A 107 3.51 5.42 3.08
C LEU A 107 4.03 5.61 4.51
N ILE A 108 3.21 5.34 5.52
CA ILE A 108 3.60 5.39 6.92
C ILE A 108 3.22 4.11 7.67
N GLY A 109 4.14 3.65 8.53
CA GLY A 109 3.86 2.62 9.52
C GLY A 109 4.77 1.38 9.53
N PRO A 110 5.34 0.88 8.41
CA PRO A 110 6.20 -0.31 8.43
C PRO A 110 7.34 -0.21 9.46
N GLY A 111 7.27 -1.03 10.52
CA GLY A 111 8.27 -1.09 11.59
C GLY A 111 8.45 0.20 12.41
N MET A 112 7.47 1.10 12.43
CA MET A 112 7.58 2.38 13.14
C MET A 112 7.47 2.22 14.67
N GLY A 113 6.83 1.16 15.15
CA GLY A 113 6.48 0.96 16.55
C GLY A 113 5.38 1.91 17.03
N GLN A 114 5.17 1.94 18.34
CA GLN A 114 4.07 2.68 19.00
C GLN A 114 4.57 3.57 20.15
N SER A 115 5.84 3.98 20.09
CA SER A 115 6.41 4.92 21.06
C SER A 115 5.73 6.29 20.97
N ASP A 116 5.96 7.16 21.96
CA ASP A 116 5.41 8.52 21.93
C ASP A 116 5.96 9.32 20.75
N PHE A 117 7.21 9.08 20.35
CA PHE A 117 7.76 9.62 19.10
C PHE A 117 7.00 9.12 17.87
N ALA A 118 6.70 7.81 17.77
CA ALA A 118 5.94 7.26 16.66
C ALA A 118 4.52 7.85 16.59
N LYS A 119 3.87 8.06 17.73
CA LYS A 119 2.56 8.75 17.83
C LYS A 119 2.64 10.18 17.32
N GLN A 120 3.61 10.97 17.81
CA GLN A 120 3.81 12.36 17.39
C GLN A 120 4.12 12.45 15.89
N LEU A 121 4.97 11.56 15.38
CA LEU A 121 5.31 11.47 13.96
C LEU A 121 4.07 11.16 13.11
N PHE A 122 3.26 10.18 13.54
CA PHE A 122 2.02 9.81 12.87
C PHE A 122 1.01 10.95 12.85
N GLU A 123 0.79 11.61 14.00
CA GLU A 123 -0.06 12.80 14.13
C GLU A 123 0.38 13.93 13.20
N THR A 124 1.68 14.23 13.19
CA THR A 124 2.27 15.25 12.31
C THR A 124 1.95 14.93 10.86
N VAL A 125 2.21 13.70 10.42
CA VAL A 125 1.94 13.30 9.02
C VAL A 125 0.46 13.45 8.67
N LEU A 126 -0.46 13.03 9.54
CA LEU A 126 -1.89 13.19 9.28
C LEU A 126 -2.31 14.66 9.14
N GLN A 127 -1.69 15.57 9.91
CA GLN A 127 -1.99 17.00 9.89
C GLN A 127 -1.34 17.73 8.71
N THR A 128 -0.18 17.28 8.24
CA THR A 128 0.58 17.93 7.16
C THR A 128 0.18 17.45 5.76
N VAL A 129 -0.35 16.23 5.63
CA VAL A 129 -0.79 15.69 4.33
C VAL A 129 -1.94 16.51 3.75
N THR A 130 -1.83 16.86 2.47
CA THR A 130 -2.75 17.75 1.77
C THR A 130 -3.57 17.03 0.68
N ARG A 131 -4.55 17.75 0.12
CA ARG A 131 -5.48 17.26 -0.94
C ARG A 131 -4.81 16.92 -2.28
N SER A 132 -3.52 17.16 -2.44
CA SER A 132 -2.77 16.74 -3.63
C SER A 132 -2.07 15.39 -3.46
N GLN A 133 -2.11 14.79 -2.27
CA GLN A 133 -1.29 13.65 -1.89
C GLN A 133 -2.14 12.42 -1.56
N CYS A 134 -1.62 11.24 -1.88
CA CYS A 134 -2.18 9.96 -1.44
C CYS A 134 -1.42 9.49 -0.18
N LEU A 135 -2.16 9.05 0.83
CA LEU A 135 -1.61 8.53 2.08
C LEU A 135 -1.92 7.04 2.22
N ILE A 136 -0.90 6.22 2.41
CA ILE A 136 -1.00 4.79 2.69
C ILE A 136 -0.60 4.56 4.15
N ILE A 137 -1.45 3.88 4.89
CA ILE A 137 -1.24 3.54 6.30
C ILE A 137 -1.17 2.00 6.38
N ASP A 138 -0.06 1.48 6.91
CA ASP A 138 0.19 0.05 7.09
C ASP A 138 0.72 -0.24 8.51
N ALA A 139 0.67 -1.50 8.93
CA ALA A 139 1.32 -2.02 10.12
C ALA A 139 1.12 -1.15 11.38
N ASP A 140 2.20 -0.63 11.99
CA ASP A 140 2.10 0.17 13.20
C ASP A 140 1.31 1.48 13.00
N GLY A 141 1.30 2.05 11.78
CA GLY A 141 0.45 3.18 11.46
C GLY A 141 -1.04 2.84 11.57
N LEU A 142 -1.43 1.60 11.24
CA LEU A 142 -2.81 1.12 11.41
C LEU A 142 -3.18 0.92 12.87
N ASN A 143 -2.23 0.47 13.70
CA ASN A 143 -2.43 0.36 15.15
C ASN A 143 -2.64 1.76 15.77
N LEU A 144 -1.76 2.72 15.44
CA LEU A 144 -1.90 4.10 15.92
C LEU A 144 -3.18 4.77 15.43
N LEU A 145 -3.61 4.47 14.21
CA LEU A 145 -4.87 4.96 13.67
C LEU A 145 -6.09 4.41 14.44
N ALA A 146 -6.05 3.14 14.85
CA ALA A 146 -7.14 2.53 15.61
C ALA A 146 -7.32 3.19 16.97
N ASP A 147 -6.22 3.56 17.64
CA ASP A 147 -6.24 4.26 18.92
C ASP A 147 -6.74 5.71 18.80
N HIS A 148 -6.64 6.30 17.60
CA HIS A 148 -6.95 7.71 17.36
C HIS A 148 -7.80 7.94 16.11
N LEU A 149 -8.90 7.19 15.97
CA LEU A 149 -9.84 7.33 14.84
C LEU A 149 -10.30 8.77 14.53
N PRO A 150 -10.54 9.68 15.51
CA PRO A 150 -10.87 11.07 15.20
C PRO A 150 -9.80 11.82 14.40
N LEU A 151 -8.52 11.48 14.55
CA LEU A 151 -7.43 12.08 13.77
C LEU A 151 -7.54 11.76 12.28
N ARG A 152 -8.20 10.65 11.93
CA ARG A 152 -8.51 10.33 10.53
C ARG A 152 -9.31 11.44 9.87
N LEU A 153 -10.32 11.97 10.57
CA LEU A 153 -11.24 12.97 10.03
C LEU A 153 -10.53 14.31 9.79
N ALA A 154 -9.40 14.55 10.45
CA ALA A 154 -8.57 15.73 10.24
C ALA A 154 -7.66 15.62 9.00
N CYS A 155 -7.37 14.40 8.53
CA CYS A 155 -6.46 14.18 7.41
C CYS A 155 -7.08 14.65 6.09
N GLN A 156 -6.38 15.52 5.37
CA GLN A 156 -6.87 16.13 4.13
C GLN A 156 -6.35 15.45 2.86
N ALA A 157 -5.78 14.25 2.97
CA ALA A 157 -5.27 13.50 1.81
C ALA A 157 -6.30 13.40 0.68
N LYS A 158 -5.83 13.46 -0.57
CA LYS A 158 -6.66 13.18 -1.75
C LYS A 158 -7.34 11.82 -1.63
N GLN A 159 -6.57 10.84 -1.17
CA GLN A 159 -7.00 9.46 -0.98
C GLN A 159 -6.22 8.85 0.19
N ILE A 160 -6.93 8.13 1.06
CA ILE A 160 -6.35 7.34 2.14
C ILE A 160 -6.49 5.87 1.78
N ILE A 161 -5.40 5.12 1.85
CA ILE A 161 -5.34 3.69 1.61
C ILE A 161 -4.90 3.01 2.90
N LEU A 162 -5.69 2.06 3.38
CA LEU A 162 -5.33 1.22 4.51
C LEU A 162 -4.99 -0.16 3.99
N THR A 163 -3.98 -0.80 4.56
CA THR A 163 -3.56 -2.16 4.15
C THR A 163 -3.63 -3.18 5.29
N PRO A 164 -4.73 -3.27 6.05
CA PRO A 164 -4.79 -4.10 7.26
C PRO A 164 -4.83 -5.60 6.94
N HIS A 165 -4.20 -6.42 7.78
CA HIS A 165 -4.62 -7.80 7.95
C HIS A 165 -5.87 -7.89 8.84
N ARG A 166 -6.50 -9.08 8.95
CA ARG A 166 -7.76 -9.25 9.69
C ARG A 166 -7.74 -8.69 11.13
N ILE A 167 -6.68 -8.92 11.90
CA ILE A 167 -6.57 -8.41 13.29
C ILE A 167 -6.48 -6.87 13.34
N GLU A 168 -5.68 -6.21 12.48
CA GLU A 168 -5.63 -4.74 12.36
C GLU A 168 -7.00 -4.20 11.93
N TRP A 169 -7.66 -4.87 10.99
CA TRP A 169 -8.98 -4.45 10.51
C TRP A 169 -10.03 -4.54 11.61
N GLN A 170 -10.01 -5.59 12.43
CA GLN A 170 -10.90 -5.71 13.58
C GLN A 170 -10.71 -4.55 14.56
N ARG A 171 -9.47 -4.13 14.83
CA ARG A 171 -9.19 -2.97 15.69
C ARG A 171 -9.75 -1.66 15.13
N ILE A 172 -9.61 -1.46 13.82
CA ILE A 172 -10.05 -0.24 13.14
C ILE A 172 -11.58 -0.19 12.97
N SER A 173 -12.18 -1.32 12.60
CA SER A 173 -13.59 -1.37 12.16
C SER A 173 -14.56 -1.89 13.21
N GLY A 174 -14.06 -2.56 14.27
CA GLY A 174 -14.88 -3.29 15.23
C GLY A 174 -15.49 -4.59 14.68
N ILE A 175 -15.21 -4.96 13.43
CA ILE A 175 -15.77 -6.14 12.77
C ILE A 175 -14.98 -7.39 13.22
N GLY A 176 -15.64 -8.26 13.97
CA GLY A 176 -15.09 -9.53 14.44
C GLY A 176 -15.03 -10.61 13.35
N PRO A 177 -14.34 -11.74 13.61
CA PRO A 177 -14.13 -12.81 12.63
C PRO A 177 -15.43 -13.49 12.14
N GLU A 178 -16.51 -13.41 12.92
CA GLU A 178 -17.81 -14.00 12.55
C GLU A 178 -18.60 -13.17 11.54
N GLN A 179 -18.18 -11.92 11.26
CA GLN A 179 -18.90 -10.98 10.41
C GLN A 179 -18.26 -10.85 9.03
N GLU A 180 -18.27 -11.92 8.24
CA GLU A 180 -17.58 -11.98 6.93
C GLU A 180 -18.39 -11.39 5.76
N ALA A 181 -19.61 -10.89 6.01
CA ALA A 181 -20.46 -10.37 4.96
C ALA A 181 -19.84 -9.12 4.31
N ILE A 182 -19.68 -9.13 2.98
CA ILE A 182 -19.08 -8.05 2.19
C ILE A 182 -19.72 -6.69 2.52
N GLN A 183 -21.04 -6.67 2.72
CA GLN A 183 -21.82 -5.47 3.04
C GLN A 183 -21.38 -4.82 4.37
N VAL A 184 -20.99 -5.61 5.37
CA VAL A 184 -20.57 -5.11 6.69
C VAL A 184 -19.23 -4.39 6.56
N HIS A 185 -18.26 -5.05 5.91
CA HIS A 185 -16.96 -4.45 5.62
C HIS A 185 -17.10 -3.19 4.76
N GLN A 186 -17.88 -3.25 3.69
CA GLN A 186 -18.08 -2.13 2.77
C GLN A 186 -18.68 -0.89 3.46
N ARG A 187 -19.62 -1.06 4.40
CA ARG A 187 -20.15 0.05 5.21
C ARG A 187 -19.09 0.68 6.10
N ALA A 188 -18.27 -0.14 6.76
CA ALA A 188 -17.17 0.37 7.58
C ALA A 188 -16.14 1.14 6.72
N VAL A 189 -15.79 0.61 5.55
CA VAL A 189 -14.92 1.28 4.58
C VAL A 189 -15.47 2.65 4.16
N GLN A 190 -16.77 2.71 3.84
CA GLN A 190 -17.44 3.96 3.48
C GLN A 190 -17.42 4.98 4.63
N SER A 191 -17.66 4.56 5.87
CA SER A 191 -17.57 5.47 7.04
C SER A 191 -16.17 6.03 7.27
N LEU A 192 -15.15 5.28 6.84
CA LEU A 192 -13.75 5.70 6.93
C LEU A 192 -13.32 6.59 5.75
N ASN A 193 -14.14 6.71 4.70
CA ASN A 193 -13.79 7.41 3.45
C ASN A 193 -12.37 7.03 2.95
N ALA A 194 -12.09 5.73 2.92
CA ALA A 194 -10.77 5.19 2.55
C ALA A 194 -10.91 4.04 1.55
N THR A 195 -9.82 3.74 0.86
CA THR A 195 -9.63 2.46 0.19
C THR A 195 -9.03 1.48 1.19
N VAL A 196 -9.50 0.23 1.22
CA VAL A 196 -8.99 -0.80 2.14
C VAL A 196 -8.54 -2.01 1.37
N VAL A 197 -7.25 -2.35 1.48
CA VAL A 197 -6.66 -3.61 1.04
C VAL A 197 -6.65 -4.55 2.25
N LEU A 198 -7.72 -5.32 2.41
CA LEU A 198 -7.88 -6.29 3.49
C LEU A 198 -7.06 -7.55 3.16
N LYS A 199 -5.84 -7.62 3.72
CA LYS A 199 -4.89 -8.72 3.51
C LYS A 199 -5.46 -10.02 4.07
N GLY A 200 -5.44 -11.07 3.26
CA GLY A 200 -5.97 -12.39 3.61
C GLY A 200 -5.67 -13.42 2.51
N ALA A 201 -6.25 -14.62 2.66
CA ALA A 201 -6.19 -15.67 1.65
C ALA A 201 -7.64 -16.06 1.26
N PRO A 202 -8.27 -15.35 0.31
CA PRO A 202 -7.71 -14.31 -0.57
C PRO A 202 -7.76 -12.88 0.01
N THR A 203 -6.92 -11.99 -0.50
CA THR A 203 -6.95 -10.54 -0.23
C THR A 203 -8.16 -9.91 -0.91
N GLN A 204 -8.83 -8.99 -0.23
CA GLN A 204 -9.95 -8.21 -0.77
C GLN A 204 -9.60 -6.72 -0.80
N VAL A 205 -10.00 -6.01 -1.86
CA VAL A 205 -9.78 -4.58 -2.03
C VAL A 205 -11.13 -3.88 -2.14
N TYR A 206 -11.44 -3.05 -1.14
CA TYR A 206 -12.63 -2.21 -1.10
C TYR A 206 -12.27 -0.83 -1.63
N LEU A 207 -12.83 -0.50 -2.80
CA LEU A 207 -12.42 0.62 -3.64
C LEU A 207 -13.66 1.41 -4.08
N GLY A 208 -13.95 2.50 -3.36
CA GLY A 208 -15.18 3.27 -3.57
C GLY A 208 -16.40 2.39 -3.29
N GLU A 209 -17.24 2.14 -4.30
CA GLU A 209 -18.40 1.25 -4.20
C GLU A 209 -18.12 -0.19 -4.70
N GLN A 210 -16.91 -0.44 -5.20
CA GLN A 210 -16.52 -1.73 -5.77
C GLN A 210 -15.73 -2.55 -4.76
N VAL A 211 -15.93 -3.87 -4.79
CA VAL A 211 -15.15 -4.83 -4.00
C VAL A 211 -14.48 -5.80 -4.96
N TRP A 212 -13.18 -5.95 -4.80
CA TRP A 212 -12.34 -6.81 -5.63
C TRP A 212 -11.70 -7.89 -4.79
N GLN A 213 -11.58 -9.10 -5.32
CA GLN A 213 -10.89 -10.22 -4.67
C GLN A 213 -9.70 -10.64 -5.51
N ASN A 214 -8.54 -10.76 -4.87
CA ASN A 214 -7.35 -11.24 -5.54
C ASN A 214 -7.48 -12.73 -5.88
N THR A 215 -7.02 -13.12 -7.07
CA THR A 215 -7.09 -14.52 -7.54
C THR A 215 -5.76 -15.27 -7.45
N THR A 216 -4.70 -14.58 -7.03
CA THR A 216 -3.34 -15.11 -6.89
C THR A 216 -2.89 -15.18 -5.44
N GLY A 217 -1.86 -15.96 -5.19
CA GLY A 217 -1.19 -16.09 -3.91
C GLY A 217 -1.19 -17.50 -3.37
N ASN A 218 -0.14 -17.80 -2.60
CA ASN A 218 0.09 -19.10 -1.99
C ASN A 218 0.61 -18.97 -0.55
N PRO A 219 0.55 -20.06 0.25
CA PRO A 219 1.03 -20.08 1.64
C PRO A 219 2.53 -19.79 1.83
N GLY A 220 3.35 -19.93 0.78
CA GLY A 220 4.78 -19.58 0.83
C GLY A 220 5.02 -18.08 1.12
N GLN A 221 3.99 -17.25 1.03
CA GLN A 221 4.01 -15.83 1.40
C GLN A 221 3.84 -15.58 2.91
N SER A 222 3.57 -16.60 3.72
CA SER A 222 3.38 -16.46 5.17
C SER A 222 4.70 -16.27 5.92
N VAL A 223 5.43 -15.20 5.59
CA VAL A 223 6.69 -14.77 6.21
C VAL A 223 6.69 -13.28 6.53
N GLY A 224 7.46 -12.89 7.56
CA GLY A 224 7.64 -11.49 7.93
C GLY A 224 8.21 -10.67 6.78
N GLY A 225 7.74 -9.42 6.63
CA GLY A 225 8.13 -8.52 5.53
C GLY A 225 7.21 -8.55 4.30
N MET A 226 6.30 -9.53 4.20
CA MET A 226 5.40 -9.65 3.04
C MET A 226 4.43 -8.47 2.92
N GLY A 227 3.87 -8.03 4.06
CA GLY A 227 3.01 -6.85 4.12
C GLY A 227 3.76 -5.57 3.73
N ASP A 228 4.98 -5.40 4.25
CA ASP A 228 5.83 -4.23 3.97
C ASP A 228 6.14 -4.12 2.46
N THR A 229 6.47 -5.25 1.83
CA THR A 229 6.66 -5.32 0.37
C THR A 229 5.38 -4.93 -0.37
N LEU A 230 4.21 -5.47 0.00
CA LEU A 230 2.95 -5.10 -0.64
C LEU A 230 2.64 -3.60 -0.49
N ALA A 231 2.80 -3.04 0.70
CA ALA A 231 2.55 -1.62 0.95
C ALA A 231 3.47 -0.73 0.09
N GLY A 232 4.75 -1.09 -0.03
CA GLY A 232 5.69 -0.44 -0.93
C GLY A 232 5.29 -0.56 -2.40
N MET A 233 4.82 -1.74 -2.84
CA MET A 233 4.33 -1.94 -4.21
C MET A 233 3.12 -1.04 -4.52
N VAL A 234 2.17 -0.97 -3.59
CA VAL A 234 1.01 -0.07 -3.70
C VAL A 234 1.47 1.38 -3.83
N ALA A 235 2.46 1.81 -3.03
CA ALA A 235 3.01 3.17 -3.09
C ALA A 235 3.66 3.48 -4.44
N GLY A 236 4.53 2.59 -4.93
CA GLY A 236 5.24 2.80 -6.20
C GLY A 236 4.33 2.77 -7.43
N MET A 237 3.30 1.92 -7.45
CA MET A 237 2.33 1.90 -8.54
C MET A 237 1.38 3.10 -8.50
N LEU A 238 0.92 3.51 -7.32
CA LEU A 238 0.11 4.73 -7.17
C LEU A 238 0.88 5.99 -7.60
N ALA A 239 2.19 6.06 -7.34
CA ALA A 239 3.01 7.22 -7.72
C ALA A 239 3.09 7.41 -9.24
N GLN A 240 3.03 6.32 -10.02
CA GLN A 240 3.03 6.38 -11.48
C GLN A 240 1.69 6.84 -12.06
N ASN A 241 0.58 6.57 -11.36
CA ASN A 241 -0.75 6.94 -11.81
C ASN A 241 -1.74 7.04 -10.64
N SER A 242 -1.76 8.21 -10.00
CA SER A 242 -2.55 8.49 -8.80
C SER A 242 -4.02 8.82 -9.08
N SER A 243 -4.42 8.89 -10.35
CA SER A 243 -5.82 9.06 -10.76
C SER A 243 -6.51 7.72 -11.02
N GLU A 244 -5.74 6.67 -11.31
CA GLU A 244 -6.32 5.38 -11.68
C GLU A 244 -6.41 4.43 -10.48
N PRO A 245 -7.62 3.99 -10.10
CA PRO A 245 -7.81 3.11 -8.96
C PRO A 245 -7.19 1.71 -9.17
N TRP A 246 -6.92 1.36 -10.43
CA TRP A 246 -6.32 0.09 -10.85
C TRP A 246 -4.88 -0.10 -10.38
N SER A 247 -4.16 0.98 -10.07
CA SER A 247 -2.78 0.91 -9.54
C SER A 247 -2.70 0.05 -8.28
N ILE A 248 -3.72 0.11 -7.41
CA ILE A 248 -3.79 -0.70 -6.18
C ILE A 248 -4.07 -2.16 -6.51
N LEU A 249 -5.00 -2.43 -7.43
CA LEU A 249 -5.35 -3.80 -7.83
C LEU A 249 -4.17 -4.49 -8.54
N ASN A 250 -3.47 -3.76 -9.40
CA ASN A 250 -2.25 -4.24 -10.06
C ASN A 250 -1.17 -4.59 -9.04
N ALA A 251 -0.95 -3.76 -8.02
CA ALA A 251 0.03 -4.04 -6.97
C ALA A 251 -0.31 -5.32 -6.19
N VAL A 252 -1.56 -5.46 -5.75
CA VAL A 252 -2.06 -6.63 -5.00
C VAL A 252 -1.92 -7.92 -5.83
N TYR A 253 -2.29 -7.85 -7.12
CA TYR A 253 -2.19 -8.99 -8.02
C TYR A 253 -0.75 -9.36 -8.32
N LEU A 254 0.09 -8.40 -8.73
CA LEU A 254 1.49 -8.67 -9.09
C LEU A 254 2.28 -9.22 -7.91
N HIS A 255 2.07 -8.67 -6.71
CA HIS A 255 2.70 -9.15 -5.49
C HIS A 255 2.50 -10.66 -5.31
N SER A 256 1.24 -11.10 -5.36
CA SER A 256 0.87 -12.50 -5.15
C SER A 256 1.18 -13.39 -6.37
N TYR A 257 1.07 -12.84 -7.58
CA TYR A 257 1.47 -13.52 -8.82
C TYR A 257 2.96 -13.87 -8.83
N ILE A 258 3.82 -12.92 -8.42
CA ILE A 258 5.26 -13.15 -8.32
C ILE A 258 5.53 -14.27 -7.31
N ALA A 259 4.87 -14.25 -6.16
CA ALA A 259 4.99 -15.32 -5.19
C ALA A 259 4.56 -16.67 -5.76
N ASP A 260 3.49 -16.73 -6.56
CA ASP A 260 3.07 -17.97 -7.23
C ASP A 260 4.12 -18.48 -8.23
N GLN A 261 4.81 -17.57 -8.92
CA GLN A 261 5.92 -17.96 -9.81
C GLN A 261 7.12 -18.50 -9.02
N LEU A 262 7.49 -17.85 -7.92
CA LEU A 262 8.60 -18.28 -7.07
C LEU A 262 8.32 -19.63 -6.39
N ALA A 263 7.07 -19.84 -5.95
CA ALA A 263 6.63 -21.06 -5.27
C ALA A 263 6.78 -22.34 -6.12
N LYS A 264 6.90 -22.22 -7.45
CA LYS A 264 7.18 -23.37 -8.32
C LYS A 264 8.49 -24.09 -7.98
N ASN A 265 9.48 -23.35 -7.51
CA ASN A 265 10.82 -23.85 -7.23
C ASN A 265 11.32 -23.52 -5.81
N GLN A 266 10.51 -22.84 -4.99
CA GLN A 266 10.88 -22.39 -3.65
C GLN A 266 9.78 -22.75 -2.65
N TYR A 267 10.17 -23.35 -1.52
CA TYR A 267 9.20 -23.67 -0.46
C TYR A 267 8.65 -22.41 0.24
N ILE A 268 9.50 -21.40 0.40
CA ILE A 268 9.18 -20.11 1.02
C ILE A 268 9.50 -18.99 0.04
N CYS A 269 8.62 -18.00 -0.06
CA CYS A 269 8.84 -16.80 -0.87
C CYS A 269 9.37 -15.69 0.03
N LEU A 270 10.69 -15.41 -0.04
CA LEU A 270 11.26 -14.28 0.69
C LEU A 270 10.75 -12.94 0.10
N PRO A 271 10.37 -11.95 0.92
CA PRO A 271 9.86 -10.67 0.43
C PRO A 271 10.84 -9.95 -0.50
N SER A 272 12.15 -10.02 -0.23
CA SER A 272 13.17 -9.41 -1.08
C SER A 272 13.24 -10.04 -2.48
N ARG A 273 12.91 -11.33 -2.61
CA ARG A 273 12.84 -12.03 -3.92
C ARG A 273 11.62 -11.59 -4.72
N ILE A 274 10.53 -11.25 -4.04
CA ILE A 274 9.38 -10.61 -4.70
C ILE A 274 9.82 -9.27 -5.27
N ILE A 275 10.50 -8.43 -4.47
CA ILE A 275 11.00 -7.10 -4.89
C ILE A 275 11.86 -7.22 -6.16
N GLU A 276 12.85 -8.12 -6.15
CA GLU A 276 13.76 -8.33 -7.29
C GLU A 276 13.03 -8.73 -8.58
N ALA A 277 11.92 -9.45 -8.49
CA ALA A 277 11.14 -9.93 -9.64
C ALA A 277 10.09 -8.92 -10.16
N ILE A 278 9.88 -7.79 -9.46
CA ILE A 278 8.89 -6.77 -9.87
C ILE A 278 9.18 -6.25 -11.29
N PRO A 279 10.39 -5.77 -11.66
CA PRO A 279 10.59 -5.12 -12.94
C PRO A 279 10.36 -6.05 -14.14
N GLU A 280 10.79 -7.31 -14.03
CA GLU A 280 10.53 -8.33 -15.06
C GLU A 280 9.04 -8.62 -15.20
N THR A 281 8.33 -8.75 -14.07
CA THR A 281 6.89 -8.98 -14.06
C THR A 281 6.11 -7.79 -14.64
N MET A 282 6.47 -6.56 -14.27
CA MET A 282 5.90 -5.35 -14.86
C MET A 282 6.16 -5.30 -16.37
N ARG A 283 7.36 -5.72 -16.83
CA ARG A 283 7.67 -5.81 -18.25
C ARG A 283 6.82 -6.85 -18.97
N HIS A 284 6.51 -7.98 -18.33
CA HIS A 284 5.60 -8.98 -18.88
C HIS A 284 4.19 -8.41 -19.09
N PHE A 285 3.58 -7.81 -18.07
CA PHE A 285 2.22 -7.29 -18.15
C PHE A 285 2.08 -6.06 -19.06
N SER A 286 3.08 -5.15 -19.06
CA SER A 286 3.04 -3.94 -19.90
C SER A 286 3.03 -4.21 -21.41
N GLN A 287 3.44 -5.40 -21.86
CA GLN A 287 3.39 -5.80 -23.28
C GLN A 287 1.97 -6.00 -23.80
N TYR A 288 1.05 -6.39 -22.91
CA TYR A 288 -0.35 -6.68 -23.26
C TYR A 288 -1.28 -5.48 -23.05
N SER A 289 -0.80 -4.46 -22.33
CA SER A 289 -1.55 -3.22 -22.15
C SER A 289 -1.92 -2.68 -23.52
N LYS A 290 -3.20 -2.38 -23.72
CA LYS A 290 -3.63 -1.70 -24.95
C LYS A 290 -3.24 -0.22 -24.95
N GLY A 291 -2.83 0.33 -23.80
CA GLY A 291 -2.78 1.78 -23.62
C GLY A 291 -4.21 2.33 -23.63
N PHE A 292 -4.46 3.40 -22.88
CA PHE A 292 -5.82 3.94 -22.69
C PHE A 292 -6.39 4.67 -23.93
N ASN A 293 -5.80 4.49 -25.12
CA ASN A 293 -6.09 5.28 -26.33
C ASN A 293 -6.30 4.45 -27.62
N ASP A 294 -6.61 3.16 -27.53
CA ASP A 294 -7.12 2.37 -28.66
C ASP A 294 -8.60 2.02 -28.46
#